data_AF-A0A023B8R4-F1
#
_entry.id   AF-A0A023B8R4-F1
#
_cell.length_a   1.000
_cell.length_b   1.000
_cell.length_c   1.000
_cell.angle_alpha   90.00
_cell.angle_beta   90.00
_cell.angle_gamma   90.00
#
_symmetry.space_group_name_H-M   'P 1'
#
loop_
_entity.id
_entity.type
_entity.pdbx_description
1 polymer ?
#
loop_
_entity_poly.entity_id
_entity_poly.type
_entity_poly.pdbx_seq_one_letter_code
_entity_poly.pdbx_strand_id
1 'polypeptide(L)'
;MTSNNAGSPSEFLRNVLGQTVTIRLTTGTDYRGRLLCLDARMNVALEQADEITNNRVVASYPETLIRGNNGRPSMNRLMRATTVTHVGTALRTLT
;
A
#
# COMPACT_ATOMS: atom_id res chain seq x y z
N MET A 1 28.85 -1.17 -20.43
CA MET A 1 27.57 -0.77 -21.05
C MET A 1 26.46 -1.37 -20.21
N THR A 2 25.66 -0.50 -19.62
CA THR A 2 24.76 -0.72 -18.48
C THR A 2 23.58 -1.60 -18.87
N SER A 3 23.59 -2.87 -18.44
CA SER A 3 22.38 -3.69 -18.45
C SER A 3 21.42 -3.03 -17.48
N ASN A 4 20.36 -2.45 -18.03
CA ASN A 4 19.27 -1.78 -17.35
C ASN A 4 18.49 -2.87 -16.59
N ASN A 5 19.11 -3.39 -15.52
CA ASN A 5 18.51 -4.39 -14.66
C ASN A 5 17.42 -3.64 -13.92
N ALA A 6 16.20 -3.68 -14.47
CA ALA A 6 15.01 -3.49 -13.68
C ALA A 6 15.12 -4.54 -12.57
N GLY A 7 15.75 -4.14 -11.47
CA GLY A 7 16.07 -5.00 -10.34
C GLY A 7 14.84 -5.82 -10.05
N SER A 8 15.04 -7.12 -9.89
CA SER A 8 13.97 -8.09 -9.63
C SER A 8 12.90 -7.46 -8.73
N PRO A 9 11.59 -7.74 -8.90
CA PRO A 9 10.54 -7.09 -8.13
C PRO A 9 10.89 -6.98 -6.63
N SER A 10 11.54 -8.01 -6.09
CA SER A 10 12.18 -8.09 -4.76
C SER A 10 13.15 -6.95 -4.39
N GLU A 11 14.04 -6.51 -5.28
CA GLU A 11 14.91 -5.35 -5.09
C GLU A 11 14.12 -4.05 -5.05
N PHE A 12 13.11 -3.90 -5.90
CA PHE A 12 12.18 -2.77 -5.80
C PHE A 12 11.49 -2.79 -4.43
N LEU A 13 10.96 -3.94 -3.97
CA LEU A 13 10.32 -4.06 -2.65
C LEU A 13 11.26 -3.61 -1.52
N ARG A 14 12.52 -4.06 -1.55
CA ARG A 14 13.53 -3.71 -0.53
C ARG A 14 13.81 -2.21 -0.46
N ASN A 15 13.81 -1.53 -1.61
CA ASN A 15 14.08 -0.10 -1.67
C ASN A 15 12.91 0.77 -1.19
N VAL A 16 11.67 0.24 -1.19
CA VAL A 16 10.49 1.00 -0.74
C VAL A 16 10.17 0.80 0.75
N LEU A 17 10.78 -0.20 1.41
CA LEU A 17 10.58 -0.42 2.85
C LEU A 17 11.04 0.81 3.66
N GLY A 18 10.21 1.22 4.61
CA GLY A 18 10.44 2.40 5.44
C GLY A 18 10.20 3.74 4.74
N GLN A 19 9.86 3.76 3.45
CA GLN A 19 9.49 4.97 2.71
C GLN A 19 8.00 5.28 2.86
N THR A 20 7.64 6.55 2.75
CA THR A 20 6.22 6.95 2.63
C THR A 20 5.72 6.59 1.25
N VAL A 21 4.65 5.78 1.20
CA VAL A 21 4.01 5.37 -0.05
C VAL A 21 2.54 5.77 -0.05
N THR A 22 1.99 5.93 -1.25
CA THR A 22 0.56 6.14 -1.47
C THR A 22 -0.02 4.93 -2.20
N ILE A 23 -1.06 4.33 -1.63
CA ILE A 23 -1.75 3.16 -2.16
C ILE A 23 -3.20 3.55 -2.43
N ARG A 24 -3.66 3.32 -3.67
CA ARG A 24 -5.05 3.58 -4.05
C ARG A 24 -5.87 2.30 -4.03
N LEU A 25 -6.94 2.31 -3.24
CA LEU A 25 -7.94 1.25 -3.29
C LEU A 25 -8.76 1.31 -4.58
N THR A 26 -9.34 0.18 -4.96
CA THR A 26 -10.28 0.12 -6.10
C THR A 26 -11.54 0.95 -5.87
N THR A 27 -11.85 1.29 -4.61
CA THR A 27 -12.95 2.18 -4.22
C THR A 27 -12.69 3.65 -4.51
N GLY A 28 -11.45 4.02 -4.87
CA GLY A 28 -11.04 5.42 -5.11
C GLY A 28 -10.45 6.12 -3.88
N THR A 29 -10.43 5.46 -2.72
CA THR A 29 -9.76 5.94 -1.50
C THR A 29 -8.25 5.76 -1.61
N ASP A 30 -7.49 6.79 -1.24
CA ASP A 30 -6.04 6.75 -1.17
C ASP A 30 -5.58 6.57 0.28
N TYR A 31 -4.56 5.75 0.49
CA TYR A 31 -3.90 5.54 1.77
C TYR A 31 -2.45 5.97 1.68
N ARG A 32 -2.05 6.92 2.49
CA ARG A 32 -0.66 7.41 2.52
C ARG A 32 -0.05 7.12 3.88
N GLY A 33 1.01 6.32 3.91
CA GLY A 33 1.66 5.93 5.16
C GLY A 33 3.07 5.42 4.92
N ARG A 34 3.78 5.13 6.01
CA ARG A 34 5.14 4.58 5.94
C ARG A 34 5.08 3.06 5.81
N LEU A 35 5.77 2.52 4.81
CA LEU A 35 5.75 1.10 4.48
C LEU A 35 6.50 0.30 5.55
N LEU A 36 5.79 -0.52 6.33
CA LEU A 36 6.39 -1.42 7.31
C LEU A 36 6.79 -2.75 6.69
N CYS A 37 5.88 -3.37 5.94
CA CYS A 37 6.07 -4.70 5.40
C CYS A 37 5.37 -4.83 4.06
N LEU A 38 5.97 -5.62 3.17
CA LEU A 38 5.45 -5.94 1.84
C LEU A 38 5.85 -7.38 1.52
N ASP A 39 4.86 -8.22 1.19
CA ASP A 39 5.10 -9.63 0.86
C ASP A 39 4.92 -9.94 -0.64
N ALA A 40 5.27 -11.16 -1.04
CA ALA A 40 5.20 -11.63 -2.43
C ALA A 40 3.79 -11.64 -3.02
N ARG A 41 2.74 -11.57 -2.19
CA ARG A 41 1.32 -11.46 -2.59
C ARG A 41 0.82 -10.02 -2.58
N MET A 42 1.70 -9.04 -2.43
CA MET A 42 1.39 -7.61 -2.37
C MET A 42 0.45 -7.24 -1.21
N ASN A 43 0.45 -7.97 -0.09
CA ASN A 43 -0.11 -7.41 1.14
C ASN A 43 0.91 -6.45 1.73
N VAL A 44 0.37 -5.38 2.31
CA VAL A 44 1.15 -4.23 2.72
C VAL A 44 0.72 -3.80 4.10
N ALA A 45 1.69 -3.56 4.98
CA ALA A 45 1.46 -2.93 6.26
C ALA A 45 1.99 -1.50 6.18
N LEU A 46 1.13 -0.54 6.51
CA LEU A 46 1.48 0.87 6.67
C LEU A 46 1.38 1.25 8.15
N GLU A 47 2.35 2.01 8.62
CA GLU A 47 2.21 2.78 9.86
C GLU A 47 1.89 4.23 9.58
N GLN A 48 1.24 4.88 10.54
CA GLN A 48 0.87 6.31 10.48
C GLN A 48 0.17 6.63 9.14
N ALA A 49 -0.82 5.81 8.80
CA ALA A 49 -1.49 5.86 7.52
C ALA A 49 -2.66 6.84 7.56
N ASP A 50 -2.64 7.83 6.67
CA ASP A 50 -3.76 8.73 6.43
C ASP A 50 -4.66 8.17 5.33
N GLU A 51 -5.95 8.04 5.64
CA GLU A 51 -6.99 7.80 4.65
C GLU A 51 -7.38 9.13 4.00
N ILE A 52 -7.29 9.16 2.68
CA ILE A 52 -7.52 10.32 1.85
C ILE A 52 -8.68 9.99 0.90
N THR A 53 -9.77 10.72 1.05
CA THR A 53 -10.93 10.64 0.16
C THR A 53 -11.22 12.02 -0.39
N ASN A 54 -11.45 12.14 -1.71
CA ASN A 54 -11.68 13.43 -2.38
C ASN A 54 -10.58 14.46 -2.07
N ASN A 55 -9.31 14.04 -2.11
CA ASN A 55 -8.12 14.85 -1.80
C ASN A 55 -8.08 15.44 -0.38
N ARG A 56 -8.88 14.93 0.56
CA ARG A 56 -8.87 15.35 1.95
C ARG A 56 -8.57 14.17 2.87
N VAL A 57 -7.74 14.39 3.88
CA VAL A 57 -7.53 13.42 4.96
C VAL A 57 -8.83 13.29 5.75
N VAL A 58 -9.42 12.10 5.74
CA VAL A 58 -10.68 11.80 6.44
C VAL A 58 -10.43 11.06 7.75
N ALA A 59 -9.35 10.29 7.83
CA ALA A 59 -8.96 9.56 9.02
C ALA A 59 -7.45 9.30 9.03
N SER A 60 -6.89 9.06 10.21
CA SER A 60 -5.50 8.66 10.40
C SER A 60 -5.45 7.42 11.28
N TYR A 61 -4.64 6.45 10.89
CA TYR A 61 -4.55 5.14 11.51
C TYR A 61 -3.12 4.85 11.94
N PRO A 62 -2.89 4.40 13.19
CA PRO A 62 -1.55 4.08 13.66
C PRO A 62 -0.94 2.91 12.87
N GLU A 63 -1.76 1.91 12.55
CA GLU A 63 -1.36 0.74 11.77
C GLU A 63 -2.51 0.33 10.83
N THR A 64 -2.18 0.10 9.57
CA THR A 64 -3.13 -0.27 8.52
C THR A 64 -2.56 -1.39 7.67
N LEU A 65 -3.27 -2.52 7.61
CA LEU A 65 -2.98 -3.62 6.71
C LEU A 65 -3.85 -3.50 5.47
N ILE A 66 -3.20 -3.50 4.32
CA ILE A 66 -3.83 -3.41 3.01
C ILE A 66 -3.56 -4.73 2.29
N ARG A 67 -4.63 -5.43 1.92
CA ARG A 67 -4.54 -6.68 1.18
C ARG A 67 -4.51 -6.40 -0.32
N GLY A 68 -3.37 -6.65 -0.96
CA GLY A 68 -3.25 -6.64 -2.40
C GLY A 68 -4.14 -7.69 -3.03
N ASN A 69 -4.86 -7.32 -4.07
CA ASN A 69 -5.59 -8.27 -4.89
C ASN A 69 -4.77 -8.46 -6.17
N ASN A 70 -4.37 -9.70 -6.47
CA ASN A 70 -3.32 -10.06 -7.44
C ASN A 70 -3.69 -9.78 -8.93
N GLY A 71 -4.24 -8.62 -9.25
CA GLY A 71 -4.30 -8.13 -10.62
C GLY A 71 -2.93 -7.59 -10.99
N ARG A 72 -2.09 -8.46 -11.57
CA ARG A 72 -0.82 -8.20 -12.29
C ARG A 72 -0.26 -6.78 -12.11
N PRO A 73 0.95 -6.58 -11.56
CA PRO A 73 1.58 -5.27 -11.55
C PRO A 73 1.77 -4.81 -13.01
N SER A 74 0.81 -4.07 -13.53
CA SER A 74 0.96 -3.39 -14.81
C SER A 74 1.98 -2.29 -14.58
N MET A 75 2.84 -2.10 -15.58
CA MET A 75 4.00 -1.19 -15.53
C MET A 75 3.66 0.26 -15.09
N ASN A 76 2.37 0.62 -15.00
CA ASN A 76 1.84 1.86 -14.45
C ASN A 76 1.58 1.76 -12.93
N ARG A 77 2.67 1.66 -12.16
CA ARG A 77 2.92 2.21 -10.80
C ARG A 77 1.73 2.54 -9.85
N LEU A 78 0.71 1.69 -9.74
CA LEU A 78 -0.33 1.87 -8.73
C LEU A 78 -0.75 0.50 -8.19
N MET A 79 -0.28 0.15 -7.00
CA MET A 79 -0.75 -1.04 -6.30
C MET A 79 -2.26 -0.89 -6.06
N ARG A 80 -3.05 -1.79 -6.64
CA ARG A 80 -4.50 -1.83 -6.44
C ARG A 80 -4.78 -2.80 -5.29
N ALA A 81 -5.46 -2.33 -4.27
CA ALA A 81 -5.89 -3.16 -3.15
C ALA A 81 -7.42 -3.17 -3.02
N THR A 82 -7.93 -4.27 -2.46
CA THR A 82 -9.38 -4.54 -2.37
C THR A 82 -9.88 -4.54 -0.93
N THR A 83 -9.02 -4.82 0.04
CA THR A 83 -9.41 -4.85 1.45
C THR A 83 -8.41 -4.08 2.28
N VAL A 84 -8.92 -3.32 3.25
CA VAL A 84 -8.12 -2.61 4.25
C VAL A 84 -8.61 -3.03 5.64
N THR A 85 -7.66 -3.23 6.55
CA THR A 85 -7.89 -3.58 7.94
C THR A 85 -7.07 -2.63 8.81
N HIS A 86 -7.71 -1.96 9.75
CA HIS A 86 -7.03 -1.09 10.71
C HIS A 86 -6.78 -1.85 12.01
N VAL A 87 -5.57 -1.75 12.54
CA VAL A 87 -5.21 -2.39 13.81
C VAL A 87 -5.30 -1.32 14.90
N GLY A 88 -6.09 -1.61 15.95
CA GLY A 88 -6.26 -0.71 17.11
C GLY A 88 -7.56 0.11 17.15
N THR A 89 -8.38 0.09 16.10
CA THR A 89 -9.76 0.59 16.13
C THR A 89 -10.73 -0.59 16.14
N ALA A 90 -11.79 -0.52 16.96
CA ALA A 90 -12.82 -1.55 17.03
C ALA A 90 -13.28 -1.93 15.60
N LEU A 91 -13.10 -3.20 15.24
CA LEU A 91 -13.37 -3.85 13.95
C LEU A 91 -14.23 -3.00 13.01
N ARG A 92 -13.58 -2.24 12.12
CA ARG A 92 -14.18 -1.74 10.89
C ARG A 92 -13.44 -2.37 9.73
N THR A 93 -13.74 -3.64 9.48
CA THR A 93 -13.37 -4.29 8.23
C THR A 93 -14.28 -3.67 7.16
N LEU A 94 -13.72 -2.80 6.32
CA LEU A 94 -14.41 -2.37 5.10
C LEU A 94 -14.32 -3.54 4.10
N THR A 95 -15.34 -4.40 4.10
CA THR A 95 -15.59 -5.43 3.06
C THR A 95 -16.23 -4.82 1.82
#